data_AF-A0A7S2PAV1-F1
#
_entry.id   AF-A0A7S2PAV1-F1
#
_cell.length_a   1.000
_cell.length_b   1.000
_cell.length_c   1.000
_cell.angle_alpha   90.00
_cell.angle_beta   90.00
_cell.angle_gamma   90.00
#
_symmetry.space_group_name_H-M   'P 1'
#
loop_
_entity.id
_entity.type
_entity.pdbx_description
1 polymer ?
#
loop_
_entity_poly.entity_id
_entity_poly.type
_entity_poly.pdbx_seq_one_letter_code
_entity_poly.pdbx_strand_id
1 'polypeptide(L)'
;PPTQTQTHEQKTTPTLGQSMEEKSKRWAALQNKRYAHKRRLGFVATNKEALPPEHVRKILQDHGDMTSKRYSHDKRVYLGALKYVPHAVFKLLENMPMPWEATRDVQVL
;
A
#
# COMPACT_ATOMS: atom_id res chain seq x y z
N PRO A 1 1.74 -4.14 15.91
CA PRO A 1 1.47 -5.45 15.27
C PRO A 1 0.14 -5.42 14.50
N PRO A 2 0.15 -5.44 13.15
CA PRO A 2 -1.08 -5.66 12.39
C PRO A 2 -1.48 -7.12 12.54
N THR A 3 -2.67 -7.33 13.09
CA THR A 3 -3.37 -8.61 13.18
C THR A 3 -3.52 -9.18 11.76
N GLN A 4 -2.77 -10.24 11.45
CA GLN A 4 -3.01 -11.02 10.25
C GLN A 4 -4.35 -11.75 10.44
N THR A 5 -5.41 -11.22 9.84
CA THR A 5 -6.68 -11.94 9.70
C THR A 5 -6.45 -13.08 8.72
N GLN A 6 -6.14 -14.27 9.25
CA GLN A 6 -6.14 -15.51 8.49
C GLN A 6 -7.59 -15.77 8.04
N THR A 7 -7.92 -15.42 6.80
CA THR A 7 -9.15 -15.90 6.16
C THR A 7 -8.97 -17.38 5.89
N HIS A 8 -9.39 -18.21 6.85
CA HIS A 8 -9.54 -19.64 6.69
C HIS A 8 -10.56 -19.88 5.55
N GLU A 9 -10.08 -20.21 4.35
CA GLU A 9 -10.95 -20.70 3.28
C GLU A 9 -11.46 -22.09 3.70
N GLN A 10 -12.65 -22.10 4.30
CA GLN A 10 -13.39 -23.33 4.56
C GLN A 10 -13.68 -24.02 3.22
N LYS A 11 -12.99 -25.12 2.93
CA LYS A 11 -13.38 -26.05 1.86
C LYS A 11 -14.74 -26.64 2.23
N THR A 12 -15.81 -26.13 1.64
CA THR A 12 -17.15 -26.71 1.78
C THR A 12 -17.16 -28.08 1.11
N THR A 13 -17.07 -29.15 1.90
CA THR A 13 -17.33 -30.52 1.45
C THR A 13 -18.73 -30.58 0.83
N PRO A 14 -18.93 -31.18 -0.35
CA PRO A 14 -20.26 -31.25 -0.95
C PRO A 14 -21.16 -32.15 -0.11
N THR A 15 -22.05 -31.55 0.68
CA THR A 15 -23.12 -32.24 1.40
C THR A 15 -23.99 -33.01 0.42
N LEU A 16 -24.12 -34.33 0.63
CA LEU A 16 -24.94 -35.24 -0.16
C LEU A 16 -26.43 -34.92 0.08
N GLY A 17 -26.98 -33.98 -0.71
CA GLY A 17 -28.37 -33.51 -0.56
C GLY A 17 -28.66 -32.11 -1.08
N GLN A 18 -27.69 -31.40 -1.64
CA GLN A 18 -27.91 -30.04 -2.14
C GLN A 18 -28.87 -30.01 -3.33
N SER A 19 -29.91 -29.18 -3.23
CA SER A 19 -30.84 -28.90 -4.31
C SER A 19 -30.08 -28.40 -5.54
N MET A 20 -30.57 -28.72 -6.74
CA MET A 20 -29.97 -28.29 -8.00
C MET A 20 -29.82 -26.76 -8.08
N GLU A 21 -30.72 -26.03 -7.41
CA GLU A 21 -30.67 -24.58 -7.31
C GLU A 21 -29.50 -24.07 -6.44
N GLU A 22 -29.14 -24.79 -5.37
CA GLU A 22 -27.98 -24.43 -4.54
C GLU A 22 -26.67 -24.70 -5.28
N LYS A 23 -26.62 -25.78 -6.04
CA LYS A 23 -25.47 -26.12 -6.89
C LYS A 23 -25.28 -25.08 -7.99
N SER A 24 -26.35 -24.65 -8.65
CA SER A 24 -26.28 -23.62 -9.70
C SER A 24 -25.82 -22.27 -9.14
N LYS A 25 -26.36 -21.85 -7.99
CA LYS A 25 -25.94 -20.61 -7.30
C LYS A 25 -24.46 -20.64 -6.93
N ARG A 26 -23.97 -21.77 -6.40
CA ARG A 26 -22.54 -21.93 -6.04
C ARG A 26 -21.65 -21.91 -7.27
N TRP A 27 -22.05 -22.57 -8.36
CA TRP A 27 -21.30 -22.56 -9.59
C TRP A 27 -21.23 -21.15 -10.20
N ALA A 28 -22.35 -20.42 -10.22
CA ALA A 28 -22.38 -19.03 -10.68
C ALA A 28 -21.49 -18.11 -9.83
N ALA A 29 -21.50 -18.26 -8.51
CA ALA A 29 -20.62 -17.51 -7.61
C ALA A 29 -19.13 -17.82 -7.85
N LEU A 30 -18.78 -19.10 -8.05
CA LEU A 30 -17.41 -19.52 -8.37
C LEU A 30 -16.96 -18.96 -9.72
N GLN A 31 -17.81 -19.02 -10.74
CA GLN A 31 -17.53 -18.52 -12.08
C GLN A 31 -17.33 -17.01 -12.08
N ASN A 32 -18.22 -16.28 -11.41
CA ASN A 32 -18.11 -14.83 -11.24
C ASN A 32 -16.82 -14.43 -10.48
N LYS A 33 -16.41 -15.19 -9.46
CA LYS A 33 -15.15 -14.94 -8.73
C LYS A 33 -13.92 -15.27 -9.59
N ARG A 34 -13.97 -16.36 -10.37
CA ARG A 34 -12.87 -16.84 -11.20
C ARG A 34 -12.58 -15.92 -12.38
N TYR A 35 -13.64 -15.46 -13.06
CA TYR A 35 -13.56 -14.59 -14.24
C TYR A 35 -13.89 -13.12 -13.93
N ALA A 36 -13.77 -12.73 -12.65
CA ALA A 36 -13.91 -11.33 -12.24
C ALA A 36 -12.93 -10.45 -13.03
N HIS A 37 -13.35 -9.24 -13.41
CA HIS A 37 -12.55 -8.30 -14.19
C HIS A 37 -11.14 -8.05 -13.59
N LYS A 38 -11.03 -8.04 -12.25
CA LYS A 38 -9.76 -7.92 -11.51
C LYS A 38 -8.76 -9.08 -11.69
N ARG A 39 -9.20 -10.20 -12.26
CA ARG A 39 -8.38 -11.39 -12.56
C ARG A 39 -8.12 -11.57 -14.04
N ARG A 40 -8.60 -10.64 -14.89
CA ARG A 40 -8.33 -10.66 -16.32
C ARG A 40 -6.85 -10.35 -16.56
N LEU A 41 -6.26 -11.01 -17.56
CA LEU A 41 -4.91 -10.70 -18.02
C LEU A 41 -4.84 -9.22 -18.42
N GLY A 42 -3.83 -8.50 -17.94
CA GLY A 42 -3.70 -7.05 -18.15
C GLY A 42 -4.52 -6.19 -17.19
N PHE A 43 -5.06 -6.75 -16.11
CA PHE A 43 -5.64 -5.94 -15.04
C PHE A 43 -4.57 -5.07 -14.37
N VAL A 44 -4.73 -3.76 -14.48
CA VAL A 44 -3.92 -2.78 -13.77
C VAL A 44 -4.60 -2.50 -12.43
N ALA A 45 -3.84 -2.66 -11.34
CA ALA A 45 -4.34 -2.36 -10.01
C ALA A 45 -4.71 -0.87 -9.89
N THR A 46 -5.57 -0.56 -8.92
CA THR A 46 -5.94 0.81 -8.61
C THR A 46 -4.70 1.65 -8.33
N ASN A 47 -4.72 2.90 -8.80
CA ASN A 47 -3.63 3.84 -8.55
C ASN A 47 -3.45 4.08 -7.05
N LYS A 48 -2.20 4.39 -6.66
CA LYS A 48 -1.91 4.79 -5.28
C LYS A 48 -2.50 6.16 -5.03
N GLU A 49 -3.41 6.26 -4.08
CA GLU A 49 -3.99 7.51 -3.64
C GLU A 49 -3.03 8.25 -2.71
N ALA A 50 -3.17 9.58 -2.63
CA ALA A 50 -2.36 10.41 -1.76
C ALA A 50 -2.69 10.11 -0.29
N LEU A 51 -1.65 9.89 0.52
CA LEU A 51 -1.77 9.69 1.95
C LEU A 51 -1.91 11.04 2.68
N PRO A 52 -2.54 11.07 3.86
CA PRO A 52 -2.60 12.29 4.67
C PRO A 52 -1.18 12.74 5.06
N PRO A 53 -0.89 14.05 5.04
CA PRO A 53 0.45 14.59 5.28
C PRO A 53 1.00 14.26 6.68
N GLU A 54 0.11 14.08 7.66
CA GLU A 54 0.46 13.70 9.04
C GLU A 54 1.15 12.33 9.13
N HIS A 55 0.92 11.44 8.17
CA HIS A 55 1.53 10.12 8.18
C HIS A 55 3.06 10.21 8.09
N VAL A 56 3.57 10.98 7.11
CA VAL A 56 5.02 11.17 6.92
C VAL A 56 5.61 11.98 8.07
N ARG A 57 4.91 13.03 8.54
CA ARG A 57 5.36 13.85 9.67
C ARG A 57 5.55 13.02 10.94
N LYS A 58 4.58 12.15 11.25
CA LYS A 58 4.65 11.27 12.40
C LYS A 58 5.77 10.25 12.30
N ILE A 59 5.95 9.61 11.14
CA ILE A 59 7.07 8.67 10.94
C ILE A 59 8.41 9.37 11.19
N LEU A 60 8.61 10.54 10.61
CA LEU A 60 9.87 11.28 10.77
C LEU A 60 10.11 11.67 12.24
N GLN A 61 9.07 12.11 12.96
CA GLN A 61 9.15 12.45 14.37
C GLN A 61 9.44 11.23 15.26
N ASP A 62 8.77 10.10 15.01
CA ASP A 62 8.92 8.85 15.76
C ASP A 62 10.33 8.25 15.57
N HIS A 63 10.87 8.36 14.35
CA HIS A 63 12.20 7.87 13.99
C HIS A 63 13.31 8.79 14.54
N GLY A 64 13.14 10.11 14.41
CA GLY A 64 14.07 11.11 14.95
C GLY A 64 15.51 10.88 14.49
N ASP A 65 16.41 10.70 15.45
CA ASP A 65 17.85 10.54 15.24
C ASP A 65 18.31 9.07 15.15
N MET A 66 17.39 8.11 15.09
CA MET A 66 17.69 6.68 15.04
C MET A 66 18.49 6.13 16.23
N THR A 67 18.57 6.83 17.36
CA THR A 67 19.28 6.30 18.54
C THR A 67 18.52 5.16 19.22
N SER A 68 17.18 5.20 19.19
CA SER A 68 16.33 4.17 19.78
C SER A 68 16.52 2.79 19.15
N LYS A 69 16.62 1.76 20.00
CA LYS A 69 16.71 0.35 19.58
C LYS A 69 15.46 -0.11 18.83
N ARG A 70 14.31 0.53 19.04
CA ARG A 70 13.03 0.19 18.38
C ARG A 70 13.14 0.21 16.86
N TYR A 71 13.89 1.16 16.31
CA TYR A 71 14.05 1.37 14.87
C TYR A 71 15.41 0.87 14.34
N SER A 72 16.05 -0.07 15.05
CA SER A 72 17.36 -0.61 14.65
C SER A 72 17.36 -1.26 13.27
N HIS A 73 16.24 -1.87 12.88
CA HIS A 73 16.09 -2.56 11.59
C HIS A 73 16.08 -1.57 10.41
N ASP A 74 15.58 -0.36 10.63
CA ASP A 74 15.44 0.65 9.58
C ASP A 74 16.77 1.36 9.28
N LYS A 75 17.72 1.36 10.22
CA LYS A 75 19.03 2.02 10.07
C LYS A 75 19.75 1.66 8.78
N ARG A 76 19.72 0.39 8.39
CA ARG A 76 20.35 -0.08 7.15
C ARG A 76 19.67 0.51 5.91
N VAL A 77 18.36 0.69 5.95
CA VAL A 77 17.58 1.29 4.87
C VAL A 77 17.92 2.78 4.74
N TYR A 78 18.02 3.51 5.85
CA TYR A 78 18.44 4.93 5.84
C TYR A 78 19.83 5.11 5.20
N LEU A 79 20.79 4.25 5.53
CA LEU A 79 22.11 4.28 4.89
C LEU A 79 22.05 3.97 3.39
N GLY A 80 21.20 3.02 2.97
CA GLY A 80 20.99 2.72 1.55
C GLY A 80 20.36 3.88 0.78
N ALA A 81 19.47 4.63 1.44
CA ALA A 81 18.80 5.78 0.84
C ALA A 81 19.76 6.96 0.55
N LEU A 82 20.92 7.03 1.23
CA LEU A 82 21.94 8.07 1.03
C LEU A 82 22.36 8.20 -0.45
N LYS A 83 22.37 7.08 -1.19
CA LYS A 83 22.67 7.06 -2.63
C LYS A 83 21.73 7.97 -3.46
N TYR A 84 20.49 8.13 -3.02
CA TYR A 84 19.46 8.90 -3.74
C TYR A 84 19.36 10.36 -3.28
N VAL A 85 20.13 10.76 -2.27
CA VAL A 85 20.13 12.14 -1.75
C VAL A 85 20.42 13.19 -2.84
N PRO A 86 21.38 13.00 -3.77
CA PRO A 86 21.58 13.97 -4.84
C PRO A 86 20.32 14.21 -5.70
N HIS A 87 19.55 13.15 -5.98
CA HIS A 87 18.30 13.27 -6.72
C HIS A 87 17.20 13.98 -5.91
N ALA A 88 17.09 13.65 -4.62
CA ALA A 88 16.13 14.30 -3.71
C ALA A 88 16.42 15.80 -3.56
N VAL A 89 17.70 16.17 -3.41
CA VAL A 89 18.12 17.58 -3.33
C VAL A 89 17.82 18.32 -4.63
N PHE A 90 18.10 17.70 -5.79
CA PHE A 90 17.76 18.29 -7.07
C PHE A 90 16.25 18.59 -7.18
N LYS A 91 15.40 17.63 -6.81
CA LYS A 91 13.93 17.81 -6.83
C LYS A 91 13.43 18.82 -5.81
N LEU A 92 14.10 18.98 -4.68
CA LEU A 92 13.80 20.01 -3.71
C LEU A 92 14.09 21.41 -4.26
N LEU A 93 15.26 21.58 -4.88
CA LEU A 93 15.69 22.87 -5.44
C LEU A 93 14.88 23.30 -6.66
N GLU A 94 14.44 22.34 -7.49
CA GLU A 94 13.53 22.58 -8.61
C GLU A 94 12.18 23.20 -8.16
N ASN A 95 11.77 22.94 -6.91
CA ASN A 95 10.50 23.39 -6.36
C ASN A 95 10.64 24.53 -5.35
N MET A 96 11.74 25.31 -5.38
CA MET A 96 11.83 26.51 -4.54
C MET A 96 10.69 27.50 -4.85
N PRO A 97 10.09 28.13 -3.83
CA PRO A 97 9.02 29.11 -4.04
C PRO A 97 9.60 30.35 -4.73
N MET A 98 8.84 30.88 -5.68
CA MET A 98 9.22 32.13 -6.34
C MET A 98 9.06 33.31 -5.37
N PRO A 99 9.78 34.43 -5.54
CA PRO A 99 9.80 35.51 -4.55
C PRO A 99 8.44 36.19 -4.33
N TRP A 100 7.47 35.94 -5.20
CA TRP A 100 6.08 36.41 -5.07
C TRP A 100 5.14 35.39 -4.38
N GLU A 101 5.60 34.16 -4.14
CA GLU A 101 4.81 33.12 -3.48
C GLU A 101 5.12 33.11 -1.97
N ALA A 102 4.08 33.24 -1.14
CA ALA A 102 4.25 33.14 0.31
C ALA A 102 4.57 31.71 0.77
N THR A 103 3.93 30.72 0.13
CA THR A 103 4.08 29.29 0.42
C THR A 103 3.83 28.48 -0.85
N ARG A 104 4.50 27.34 -1.00
CA ARG A 104 4.30 26.40 -2.11
C ARG A 104 4.12 24.99 -1.56
N ASP A 105 2.93 24.43 -1.78
CA ASP A 105 2.65 23.03 -1.45
C ASP A 105 3.15 22.13 -2.58
N VAL A 106 3.98 21.15 -2.23
CA VAL A 106 4.65 20.27 -3.20
C VAL A 106 4.29 18.83 -2.90
N GLN A 107 3.96 18.07 -3.95
CA GLN A 107 3.69 16.64 -3.81
C GLN A 107 4.99 15.88 -3.52
N VAL A 108 4.94 15.01 -2.51
CA VAL A 108 6.04 14.11 -2.12
C VAL A 108 5.72 12.65 -2.45
N LEU A 109 6.76 11.82 -2.51
CA LEU A 109 6.71 10.39 -2.83
C LEU A 109 7.06 9.54 -1.61
#